data_AF-A0A9E0FXJ4-F1
#
_entry.id   AF-A0A9E0FXJ4-F1
#
_cell.length_a   1.000
_cell.length_b   1.000
_cell.length_c   1.000
_cell.angle_alpha   90.00
_cell.angle_beta   90.00
_cell.angle_gamma   90.00
#
_symmetry.space_group_name_H-M   'P 1'
#
loop_
_entity.id
_entity.type
_entity.pdbx_description
1 polymer ?
#
loop_
_entity_poly.entity_id
_entity_poly.type
_entity_poly.pdbx_seq_one_letter_code
_entity_poly.pdbx_strand_id
1 'polypeptide(L)'
;MKKIDVLDDFEIRPGEALSRKEIHYLGKIHRAFHLYLFDKSKNLLLQRRSHMTDYFPAMFSISLTGHVDAGESSAVALYRASI
;
A
#
# COMPACT_ATOMS: atom_id res chain seq x y z
N MET A 1 -9.09 -12.58 7.13
CA MET A 1 -8.34 -12.08 5.95
C MET A 1 -8.31 -10.56 6.04
N LYS A 2 -7.15 -9.91 5.93
CA LYS A 2 -7.05 -8.46 6.04
C LYS A 2 -7.84 -7.77 4.93
N LYS A 3 -8.64 -6.78 5.29
CA LYS A 3 -9.47 -5.98 4.38
C LYS A 3 -8.93 -4.55 4.33
N ILE A 4 -9.29 -3.81 3.29
CA ILE A 4 -8.93 -2.43 3.06
C ILE A 4 -10.24 -1.64 2.98
N ASP A 5 -10.31 -0.49 3.65
CA ASP A 5 -11.45 0.42 3.57
C ASP A 5 -11.59 0.95 2.13
N VAL A 6 -12.80 0.85 1.57
CA VAL A 6 -13.18 1.60 0.37
C VAL A 6 -13.40 3.04 0.77
N LEU A 7 -12.95 3.97 -0.05
CA LEU A 7 -13.14 5.40 0.13
C LEU A 7 -14.01 5.96 -0.97
N ASP A 8 -14.70 7.05 -0.69
CA ASP A 8 -15.27 7.92 -1.71
C ASP A 8 -14.23 8.93 -2.23
N ASP A 9 -14.66 9.80 -3.13
CA ASP A 9 -13.82 10.84 -3.75
C ASP A 9 -13.33 11.91 -2.76
N PHE A 10 -13.88 11.94 -1.53
CA PHE A 10 -13.51 12.88 -0.47
C PHE A 10 -12.69 12.20 0.65
N GLU A 11 -12.20 10.98 0.41
CA GLU A 11 -11.52 10.12 1.39
C GLU A 11 -12.35 9.74 2.61
N ILE A 12 -13.68 9.83 2.51
CA ILE A 12 -14.58 9.42 3.59
C ILE A 12 -14.86 7.93 3.46
N ARG A 13 -14.90 7.23 4.60
CA ARG A 13 -15.22 5.81 4.66
C ARG A 13 -16.76 5.63 4.64
N PRO A 14 -17.34 5.02 3.60
CA PRO A 14 -18.77 4.75 3.54
C PRO A 14 -19.18 3.50 4.35
N GLY A 15 -18.23 2.82 4.98
CA GLY A 15 -18.46 1.59 5.77
C GLY A 15 -18.26 0.29 5.00
N GLU A 16 -17.78 0.35 3.75
CA GLU A 16 -17.41 -0.82 2.95
C GLU A 16 -15.91 -1.14 3.09
N ALA A 17 -15.58 -2.43 3.25
CA ALA A 17 -14.21 -2.91 3.24
C ALA A 17 -14.08 -4.22 2.44
N LEU A 18 -13.09 -4.27 1.56
CA LEU A 18 -12.87 -5.34 0.58
C LEU A 18 -11.51 -6.00 0.76
N SER A 19 -11.32 -7.21 0.24
CA SER A 19 -9.98 -7.77 0.14
C SER A 19 -9.12 -6.99 -0.86
N ARG A 20 -7.79 -7.11 -0.74
CA ARG A 20 -6.84 -6.52 -1.70
C ARG A 20 -7.11 -6.95 -3.15
N LYS A 21 -7.54 -8.20 -3.36
CA LYS A 21 -7.86 -8.70 -4.71
C LYS A 21 -9.11 -8.02 -5.25
N GLU A 22 -10.18 -7.96 -4.46
CA GLU A 22 -11.46 -7.37 -4.86
C GLU A 22 -11.34 -5.86 -5.09
N ILE A 23 -10.67 -5.14 -4.18
CA ILE A 23 -10.57 -3.68 -4.25
C ILE A 23 -9.82 -3.22 -5.50
N HIS A 24 -8.75 -3.93 -5.89
CA HIS A 24 -8.02 -3.68 -7.13
C HIS A 24 -8.82 -4.11 -8.36
N TYR A 25 -9.49 -5.27 -8.32
CA TYR A 25 -10.30 -5.76 -9.44
C TYR A 25 -11.46 -4.81 -9.77
N LEU A 26 -12.11 -4.25 -8.76
CA LEU A 26 -13.21 -3.30 -8.91
C LEU A 26 -12.77 -1.85 -9.12
N GLY A 27 -11.47 -1.56 -9.04
CA GLY A 27 -10.94 -0.20 -9.17
C GLY A 27 -11.44 0.77 -8.11
N LYS A 28 -11.77 0.28 -6.91
CA LYS A 28 -12.29 1.12 -5.82
C LYS A 28 -11.18 2.00 -5.23
N ILE A 29 -11.52 3.25 -4.89
CA ILE A 29 -10.59 4.16 -4.21
C ILE A 29 -10.30 3.60 -2.82
N HIS A 30 -9.02 3.62 -2.44
CA HIS A 30 -8.56 3.09 -1.16
C HIS A 30 -7.21 3.70 -0.79
N ARG A 31 -6.89 3.67 0.50
CA ARG A 31 -5.64 4.25 0.98
C ARG A 31 -4.46 3.30 0.82
N ALA A 32 -3.38 3.83 0.26
CA ALA A 32 -2.06 3.21 0.21
C ALA A 32 -1.02 4.16 0.80
N PHE A 33 0.15 3.64 1.14
CA PHE A 33 1.29 4.45 1.56
C PHE A 33 2.51 4.16 0.68
N HIS A 34 3.36 5.16 0.54
CA HIS A 34 4.62 5.13 -0.20
C HIS A 34 5.74 5.69 0.69
N LEU A 35 6.78 4.90 0.93
CA LEU A 35 7.95 5.28 1.70
C LEU A 35 9.16 5.40 0.77
N TYR A 36 9.86 6.52 0.91
CA TYR A 36 11.11 6.82 0.21
C TYR A 36 12.22 6.91 1.24
N LEU A 37 13.17 5.99 1.17
CA LEU A 37 14.32 5.93 2.07
C LEU A 37 15.56 6.45 1.34
N PHE A 38 16.18 7.47 1.92
CA PHE A 38 17.43 8.04 1.42
C PHE A 38 18.57 7.72 2.38
N ASP A 39 19.73 7.36 1.84
CA ASP A 39 20.96 7.29 2.63
C ASP A 39 21.51 8.70 2.93
N LYS A 40 22.61 8.77 3.71
CA LYS A 40 23.26 10.05 4.05
C LYS A 40 23.82 10.80 2.84
N SER A 41 24.01 10.10 1.72
CA SER A 41 24.50 10.63 0.46
C SER A 41 23.36 11.01 -0.50
N LYS A 42 22.10 10.99 -0.05
CA LYS A 42 20.89 11.28 -0.83
C LYS A 42 20.60 10.27 -1.95
N ASN A 43 21.14 9.05 -1.88
CA ASN A 43 20.74 7.99 -2.79
C ASN A 43 19.40 7.40 -2.35
N LEU A 44 18.48 7.20 -3.29
CA LEU A 44 17.19 6.56 -3.03
C LEU A 44 17.35 5.03 -3.05
N LEU A 45 16.88 4.36 -2.00
CA LEU A 45 16.75 2.91 -2.00
C LEU A 45 15.58 2.49 -2.90
N LEU A 46 15.86 1.72 -3.94
CA LEU A 46 14.84 1.05 -4.76
C LEU A 46 14.73 -0.42 -4.35
N GLN A 47 13.52 -0.95 -4.31
CA GLN A 47 13.29 -2.38 -4.10
C GLN A 47 13.06 -3.08 -5.44
N ARG A 48 13.58 -4.30 -5.60
CA ARG A 48 13.14 -5.19 -6.68
C ARG A 48 11.99 -6.04 -6.16
N ARG A 49 10.83 -5.96 -6.80
CA ARG A 49 9.62 -6.67 -6.38
C ARG A 49 9.80 -8.19 -6.50
N SER A 50 9.16 -8.94 -5.60
CA SER A 50 9.10 -10.40 -5.69
C SER A 50 8.45 -10.85 -7.00
N HIS A 51 8.84 -12.02 -7.50
CA HIS A 51 8.18 -12.67 -8.64
C HIS A 51 6.74 -13.11 -8.31
N MET A 52 6.40 -13.26 -7.04
CA MET A 52 5.08 -13.74 -6.59
C MET A 52 4.07 -12.61 -6.34
N THR A 53 4.44 -11.35 -6.56
CA THR A 53 3.48 -10.25 -6.43
C THR A 53 2.47 -10.29 -7.58
N ASP A 54 1.24 -9.89 -7.28
CA ASP A 54 0.13 -9.84 -8.23
C ASP A 54 0.28 -8.75 -9.29
N TYR A 55 0.93 -7.64 -8.97
CA TYR A 55 1.17 -6.53 -9.91
C TYR A 55 2.66 -6.22 -10.07
N PHE A 56 3.09 -6.13 -11.32
CA PHE A 56 4.46 -5.78 -11.73
C PHE A 56 5.54 -6.66 -11.08
N PRO A 57 5.50 -7.99 -11.27
CA PRO A 57 6.51 -8.89 -10.71
C PRO A 57 7.90 -8.60 -11.27
N ALA A 58 8.93 -8.76 -10.44
CA ALA A 58 10.35 -8.53 -10.76
C ALA A 58 10.75 -7.09 -11.14
N MET A 59 9.80 -6.14 -11.19
CA MET A 59 10.08 -4.75 -11.52
C MET A 59 10.70 -4.00 -10.34
N PHE A 60 11.43 -2.92 -10.62
CA PHE A 60 11.85 -1.97 -9.59
C PHE A 60 10.66 -1.14 -9.11
N SER A 61 10.65 -0.84 -7.81
CA SER A 61 9.72 0.06 -7.15
C SER A 61 10.47 0.95 -6.16
N ILE A 62 9.78 1.96 -5.62
CA ILE A 62 10.28 2.78 -4.50
C ILE A 62 10.52 1.92 -3.25
N SER A 63 11.19 2.48 -2.24
CA SER A 63 11.75 1.74 -1.10
C SER A 63 10.75 0.79 -0.44
N LEU A 64 9.53 1.25 -0.17
CA LEU A 64 8.45 0.42 0.36
C LEU A 64 7.09 0.99 -0.03
N THR A 65 6.15 0.11 -0.37
CA THR A 65 4.76 0.44 -0.71
C THR A 65 3.83 -0.51 0.01
N GLY A 66 2.64 -0.07 0.37
CA GLY A 66 1.65 -0.98 0.92
C GLY A 66 0.28 -0.35 1.07
N HIS A 67 -0.61 -1.12 1.68
CA HIS A 67 -2.00 -0.77 1.93
C HIS A 67 -2.22 -0.47 3.41
N VAL A 68 -3.15 0.44 3.67
CA VAL A 68 -3.67 0.69 5.02
C VAL A 68 -4.82 -0.29 5.24
N ASP A 69 -4.72 -1.14 6.27
CA ASP A 69 -5.80 -2.08 6.59
C ASP A 69 -7.06 -1.32 7.07
N ALA A 70 -8.23 -1.92 6.93
CA ALA A 70 -9.49 -1.33 7.36
C ALA A 70 -9.45 -0.93 8.84
N GLY A 71 -9.79 0.33 9.14
CA GLY A 71 -9.71 0.88 10.50
C GLY A 71 -8.31 1.24 10.99
N GLU A 72 -7.24 0.91 10.24
CA GLU A 72 -5.85 1.22 10.58
C GLU A 72 -5.52 2.68 10.23
N SER A 73 -4.61 3.31 10.97
CA SER A 73 -4.04 4.61 10.57
C SER A 73 -2.86 4.41 9.63
N SER A 74 -2.60 5.39 8.76
CA SER A 74 -1.46 5.32 7.82
C SER A 74 -0.12 5.14 8.53
N ALA A 75 0.05 5.75 9.72
CA ALA A 75 1.25 5.59 10.52
C ALA A 75 1.43 4.14 11.00
N VAL A 76 0.37 3.52 11.54
CA VAL A 76 0.42 2.13 12.00
C VAL A 76 0.70 1.17 10.83
N ALA A 77 0.06 1.40 9.67
CA ALA A 77 0.31 0.63 8.45
C ALA A 77 1.78 0.70 8.01
N LEU A 78 2.37 1.91 8.05
CA LEU A 78 3.77 2.13 7.69
C LEU A 78 4.71 1.39 8.64
N TYR A 79 4.51 1.52 9.96
CA TYR A 79 5.34 0.82 10.96
C TYR A 79 5.27 -0.69 10.79
N ARG A 80 4.07 -1.25 10.59
CA ARG A 80 3.85 -2.68 10.37
C ARG A 80 4.58 -3.23 9.15
N ALA A 81 4.71 -2.44 8.09
CA ALA A 81 5.36 -2.87 6.85
C ALA A 81 6.88 -2.64 6.84
N SER A 82 7.41 -1.92 7.83
CA SER A 82 8.83 -1.57 7.94
C SER A 82 9.63 -2.52 8.85
N ILE A 83 8.96 -3.51 9.45
CA ILE A 83 9.53 -4.60 10.25
C ILE A 83 9.57 -5.90 9.45
#